data_AF-A0A850ANR2-F1
#
_entry.id   AF-A0A850ANR2-F1
#
_cell.length_a   1.000
_cell.length_b   1.000
_cell.length_c   1.000
_cell.angle_alpha   90.00
_cell.angle_beta   90.00
_cell.angle_gamma   90.00
#
_symmetry.space_group_name_H-M   'P 1'
#
loop_
_entity.id
_entity.type
_entity.pdbx_description
1 polymer ?
#
loop_
_entity_poly.entity_id
_entity_poly.type
_entity_poly.pdbx_seq_one_letter_code
_entity_poly.pdbx_strand_id
1 'polypeptide(L)'
;MVIKCQHEGCNRTTVVECIKPELAEYPGDLHALEEEARRKLLAQYVEYYCPEHCQAHGYCWNCGFHQADPANFSVEGLCPNCEGKMELP
;
A
#
# COMPACT_ATOMS: atom_id res chain seq x y z
N MET A 1 18.15 3.02 6.31
CA MET A 1 17.13 4.09 6.37
C MET A 1 15.94 3.49 7.10
N VAL A 2 15.47 4.09 8.19
CA VAL A 2 14.29 3.58 8.92
C VAL A 2 13.07 4.33 8.40
N ILE A 3 12.17 3.64 7.72
CA ILE A 3 10.90 4.21 7.23
C ILE A 3 9.88 4.10 8.37
N LYS A 4 9.16 5.19 8.64
CA LYS A 4 8.08 5.25 9.64
C LYS A 4 6.73 5.28 8.97
N CYS A 5 5.71 4.83 9.68
CA CYS A 5 4.33 4.96 9.25
C CYS A 5 4.02 6.44 8.99
N GLN A 6 3.46 6.74 7.83
CA GLN A 6 3.12 8.09 7.40
C GLN A 6 1.79 8.60 7.99
N HIS A 7 1.07 7.76 8.75
CA HIS A 7 -0.16 8.19 9.43
C HIS A 7 0.18 9.17 10.56
N GLU A 8 -0.58 10.26 10.63
CA GLU A 8 -0.35 11.33 11.61
C GLU A 8 -0.37 10.78 13.05
N GLY A 9 0.66 11.08 13.83
CA GLY A 9 0.79 10.60 15.21
C GLY A 9 1.23 9.14 15.36
N CYS A 10 1.42 8.38 14.27
CA CYS A 10 1.94 7.02 14.33
C CYS A 10 3.48 6.99 14.36
N ASN A 11 4.06 6.24 15.31
CA ASN A 11 5.52 6.07 15.42
C ASN A 11 6.00 4.65 15.08
N ARG A 12 5.14 3.81 14.48
CA ARG A 12 5.52 2.45 14.08
C ARG A 12 6.54 2.49 12.94
N THR A 13 7.57 1.65 13.03
CA THR A 13 8.61 1.46 12.01
C THR A 13 8.37 0.21 11.16
N THR A 14 7.49 -0.69 11.61
CA THR A 14 7.02 -1.82 10.81
C THR A 14 5.96 -1.30 9.85
N VAL A 15 6.40 -0.99 8.62
CA VAL A 15 5.56 -0.47 7.55
C VAL A 15 5.62 -1.37 6.34
N VAL A 16 4.59 -1.26 5.51
CA VAL A 16 4.46 -1.93 4.22
C VAL A 16 4.16 -0.87 3.15
N GLU A 17 4.45 -1.20 1.91
CA GLU A 17 4.17 -0.35 0.75
C GLU A 17 2.68 -0.45 0.42
N CYS A 18 1.95 0.65 0.56
CA CYS A 18 0.53 0.78 0.23
C CYS A 18 0.44 1.59 -1.08
N ILE A 19 0.02 0.95 -2.17
CA ILE A 19 0.09 1.50 -3.52
C ILE A 19 -1.23 2.18 -3.86
N LYS A 20 -1.19 3.48 -4.16
CA LYS A 20 -2.37 4.23 -4.59
C LYS A 20 -2.94 3.67 -5.90
N PRO A 21 -4.26 3.61 -6.05
CA PRO A 21 -4.90 3.11 -7.26
C PRO A 21 -4.53 3.95 -8.50
N GLU A 22 -4.18 5.23 -8.32
CA GLU A 22 -3.71 6.12 -9.38
C GLU A 22 -2.47 5.58 -10.11
N LEU A 23 -1.64 4.75 -9.46
CA LEU A 23 -0.50 4.09 -10.11
C LEU A 23 -0.95 3.09 -11.19
N ALA A 24 -2.09 2.43 -11.00
CA ALA A 24 -2.63 1.50 -11.99
C ALA A 24 -3.21 2.24 -13.21
N GLU A 25 -3.59 3.51 -13.07
CA GLU A 25 -4.04 4.37 -14.15
C GLU A 25 -2.89 5.13 -14.84
N TYR A 26 -1.65 4.97 -14.35
CA TYR A 26 -0.50 5.64 -14.94
C TYR A 26 -0.31 5.20 -16.41
N PRO A 27 -0.34 6.13 -17.38
CA PRO A 27 -0.37 5.80 -18.81
C PRO A 27 0.98 5.31 -19.37
N GLY A 28 2.01 5.20 -18.53
CA GLY A 28 3.36 4.79 -18.93
C GLY A 28 3.73 3.40 -18.40
N ASP A 29 4.66 2.74 -19.09
CA ASP A 29 5.21 1.48 -18.61
C ASP A 29 6.21 1.75 -17.46
N LEU A 30 5.85 1.33 -16.26
CA LEU A 30 6.67 1.45 -15.04
C LEU A 30 8.03 0.76 -15.19
N HIS A 31 8.11 -0.31 -15.97
CA HIS A 31 9.35 -1.05 -16.22
C HIS A 31 10.24 -0.38 -17.26
N ALA A 32 9.66 0.47 -18.12
CA ALA A 32 10.40 1.24 -19.11
C ALA A 32 10.97 2.56 -18.55
N LEU A 33 10.55 2.97 -17.34
CA LEU A 33 11.09 4.16 -16.68
C LEU A 33 12.52 3.94 -16.19
N GLU A 34 13.37 4.96 -16.36
CA GLU A 34 14.68 4.99 -15.72
C GLU A 34 14.55 4.89 -14.20
N GLU A 35 15.55 4.29 -13.53
CA GLU A 35 15.49 3.98 -12.10
C GLU A 35 15.16 5.21 -11.23
N GLU A 36 15.72 6.38 -11.55
CA GLU A 36 15.45 7.62 -10.82
C GLU A 36 14.01 8.12 -11.04
N ALA A 37 13.51 8.06 -12.28
CA ALA A 37 12.14 8.45 -12.61
C ALA A 37 11.13 7.51 -11.96
N ARG A 38 11.39 6.19 -12.00
CA ARG A 38 10.60 5.17 -11.31
C ARG A 38 10.57 5.41 -9.80
N ARG A 39 11.72 5.72 -9.18
CA ARG A 39 11.77 6.07 -7.75
C ARG A 39 10.96 7.31 -7.41
N LYS A 40 11.06 8.38 -8.22
CA LYS A 40 10.27 9.61 -8.04
C LYS A 40 8.77 9.34 -8.18
N LEU A 41 8.39 8.54 -9.16
CA LEU A 41 7.00 8.16 -9.39
C LEU A 41 6.46 7.32 -8.22
N LEU A 42 7.18 6.27 -7.81
CA LEU A 42 6.79 5.45 -6.66
C LEU A 42 6.72 6.29 -5.39
N ALA A 43 7.59 7.27 -5.18
CA ALA A 43 7.48 8.18 -4.02
C ALA A 43 6.22 9.06 -4.04
N GLN A 44 5.57 9.25 -5.19
CA GLN A 44 4.29 9.99 -5.31
C GLN A 44 3.07 9.09 -5.08
N TYR A 45 3.15 7.82 -5.52
CA TYR A 45 2.01 6.90 -5.52
C TYR A 45 2.12 5.73 -4.53
N VAL A 46 3.24 5.60 -3.82
CA VAL A 46 3.43 4.60 -2.77
C VAL A 46 3.53 5.31 -1.44
N GLU A 47 2.63 4.96 -0.54
CA GLU A 47 2.64 5.41 0.83
C GLU A 47 3.13 4.27 1.74
N TYR A 48 3.68 4.62 2.90
CA TYR A 48 4.21 3.64 3.85
C TYR A 48 3.39 3.69 5.13
N TYR A 49 2.52 2.69 5.31
CA TYR A 49 1.70 2.58 6.51
C TYR A 49 2.03 1.30 7.28
N CYS A 50 1.79 1.29 8.58
CA CYS A 50 1.80 0.04 9.35
C CYS A 50 0.56 -0.80 8.98
N PRO A 51 0.55 -2.12 9.26
CA PRO A 51 -0.55 -3.00 8.84
C PRO A 51 -1.95 -2.50 9.22
N GLU A 52 -2.10 -1.97 10.44
CA GLU A 52 -3.36 -1.39 10.92
C GLU A 52 -3.81 -0.19 10.08
N HIS A 53 -2.92 0.76 9.81
CA HIS A 53 -3.26 1.95 9.04
C HIS A 53 -3.42 1.64 7.56
N CYS A 54 -2.63 0.72 7.01
CA CYS A 54 -2.80 0.25 5.63
C CYS A 54 -4.22 -0.32 5.49
N GLN A 55 -4.66 -1.20 6.40
CA GLN A 55 -6.05 -1.70 6.39
C GLN A 55 -7.08 -0.60 6.63
N ALA A 56 -6.88 0.32 7.58
CA ALA A 56 -7.82 1.42 7.86
C ALA A 56 -8.01 2.37 6.67
N HIS A 57 -6.97 2.56 5.86
CA HIS A 57 -7.00 3.35 4.63
C HIS A 57 -7.48 2.54 3.41
N GLY A 58 -7.96 1.30 3.60
CA GLY A 58 -8.48 0.48 2.51
C GLY A 58 -7.39 -0.15 1.63
N TYR A 59 -6.19 -0.38 2.19
CA TYR A 59 -5.09 -1.10 1.55
C TYR A 59 -4.86 -2.48 2.17
N CYS A 60 -4.44 -3.43 1.33
CA CYS A 60 -3.95 -4.72 1.76
C CYS A 60 -2.56 -4.58 2.36
N TRP A 61 -2.37 -4.99 3.62
CA TRP A 61 -1.06 -4.91 4.25
C TRP A 61 -0.05 -5.96 3.75
N ASN A 62 -0.50 -7.01 3.04
CA ASN A 62 0.39 -8.01 2.44
C ASN A 62 1.00 -7.57 1.11
N CYS A 63 0.20 -6.95 0.24
CA CYS A 63 0.61 -6.63 -1.14
C CYS A 63 0.39 -5.17 -1.55
N GLY A 64 -0.08 -4.31 -0.63
CA GLY A 64 -0.31 -2.89 -0.90
C GLY A 64 -1.53 -2.56 -1.75
N PHE A 65 -2.33 -3.55 -2.16
CA PHE A 65 -3.47 -3.37 -3.05
C PHE A 65 -4.58 -2.54 -2.41
N HIS A 66 -5.06 -1.51 -3.10
CA HIS A 66 -6.15 -0.65 -2.60
C HIS A 66 -7.52 -1.16 -3.04
N GLN A 67 -8.42 -1.41 -2.08
CA GLN A 67 -9.80 -1.80 -2.32
C GLN A 67 -10.81 -0.69 -1.94
N ALA A 68 -10.34 0.48 -1.51
CA ALA A 68 -11.10 1.67 -1.08
C ALA A 68 -12.00 1.48 0.15
N ASP A 69 -12.70 0.35 0.26
CA ASP A 69 -13.50 0.00 1.44
C ASP A 69 -12.75 -1.01 2.32
N PRO A 70 -12.37 -0.63 3.55
CA PRO A 70 -11.63 -1.49 4.45
C PRO A 70 -12.47 -2.65 5.02
N ALA A 71 -13.80 -2.49 5.06
CA ALA A 71 -14.70 -3.54 5.53
C ALA A 71 -14.79 -4.70 4.51
N ASN A 72 -14.57 -4.45 3.22
CA ASN A 72 -14.48 -5.51 2.22
C ASN A 72 -13.37 -6.52 2.53
N PHE A 73 -12.22 -6.06 3.05
CA PHE A 73 -11.15 -6.97 3.50
C PHE A 73 -11.58 -7.80 4.72
N SER A 74 -12.47 -7.28 5.57
CA SER A 74 -13.00 -8.01 6.72
C SER A 74 -14.11 -9.00 6.37
N VAL A 75 -14.83 -8.79 5.26
CA VAL A 75 -15.92 -9.68 4.81
C VAL A 75 -15.38 -11.00 4.25
N GLU A 76 -14.39 -10.93 3.36
CA GLU A 76 -13.79 -12.14 2.78
C GLU A 76 -12.61 -12.66 3.61
N GLY A 77 -11.99 -11.80 4.43
CA GLY A 77 -10.80 -12.13 5.22
C GLY A 77 -9.53 -12.34 4.38
N LEU A 78 -9.63 -12.26 3.05
CA LEU A 78 -8.55 -12.41 2.09
C LEU A 78 -8.47 -11.19 1.17
N CYS A 79 -7.26 -10.84 0.74
CA CYS A 79 -7.05 -9.81 -0.26
C CYS A 79 -7.37 -10.35 -1.67
N PRO A 80 -8.18 -9.66 -2.48
CA PRO A 80 -8.54 -10.12 -3.84
C PRO A 80 -7.36 -10.13 -4.82
N ASN A 81 -6.25 -9.44 -4.49
CA ASN A 81 -5.08 -9.34 -5.38
C ASN A 81 -3.99 -10.39 -5.08
N CYS A 82 -3.73 -10.69 -3.81
CA CYS A 82 -2.66 -11.61 -3.42
C CYS A 82 -3.15 -12.84 -2.67
N GLU A 83 -4.46 -12.96 -2.42
CA GLU A 83 -5.08 -14.02 -1.61
C GLU A 83 -4.51 -14.13 -0.17
N GLY A 84 -3.77 -13.11 0.26
CA GLY A 84 -3.20 -13.02 1.59
C GLY A 84 -4.27 -12.73 2.63
N LYS A 85 -4.15 -13.38 3.80
CA LYS A 85 -5.06 -13.15 4.93
C LYS A 85 -4.97 -11.72 5.43
N MET A 86 -6.13 -11.12 5.67
CA MET A 86 -6.29 -9.75 6.17
C MET A 86 -6.46 -9.70 7.69
N GLU A 87 -6.19 -10.80 8.39
CA GLU A 87 -6.09 -10.86 9.86
C GLU A 87 -4.83 -10.09 10.30
N LEU A 88 -4.99 -9.06 11.13
CA LEU A 88 -3.85 -8.30 11.64
C LEU A 88 -2.95 -9.18 12.52
N PRO A 89 -1.62 -9.08 12.38
CA PRO A 89 -0.67 -9.84 13.20
C PRO A 89 -0.63 -9.40 14.67
#